data_AF-A0A495X4Y3-F1
#
_entry.id   AF-A0A495X4Y3-F1
#
_cell.length_a   1.000
_cell.length_b   1.000
_cell.length_c   1.000
_cell.angle_alpha   90.00
_cell.angle_beta   90.00
_cell.angle_gamma   90.00
#
_symmetry.space_group_name_H-M   'P 1'
#
loop_
_entity.id
_entity.type
_entity.pdbx_description
1 polymer ?
#
loop_
_entity_poly.entity_id
_entity_poly.type
_entity_poly.pdbx_seq_one_letter_code
_entity_poly.pdbx_strand_id
1 'polypeptide(L)'
;MTIDWTKAVEMALYASEAYKSYYEDAFFRTGYQRIDRVFRQAANRETWLKDNAYKAIENAAGTSLDTRFMGIVTTAADGSLVVAFRGSETRGDWATNLSGLWPFWTDKDWFGASLEFAAWQPMLANPDKLLVHKGFLARYQLFRDSVRRHVEAAFGPGSKPPNLYVTGHSLGGALATICALDVATSPGVLLPRPILYTFGAPRVGDQAFARAVQDRVTGYRIWNRQDNVTQFPPRGYLPAPDATKWVDYEHVGTEGVLGSDGIEIGAHYLDTYYEECVLRGPEYRVRAGARLKPNDRITSLTVRIKTANSWGAGTNNDVFIDLLGTRWGPLDRWGNDFEAGATGEYDLFAMFPDKVTGKSWTGRDLKDVGLFLGSGPADHYNFFTHAWTPSWIEIEVNGKSLPKAFVVGTLTIGNRYAFGSLEGDAP
;
A
#
# COMPACT_ATOMS: atom_id res chain seq x y z
N MET A 1 12.60 10.49 -15.02
CA MET A 1 12.90 10.14 -13.62
C MET A 1 12.44 8.71 -13.39
N THR A 2 13.18 7.91 -12.64
CA THR A 2 12.81 6.54 -12.27
C THR A 2 12.17 6.55 -10.89
N ILE A 3 11.17 5.70 -10.66
CA ILE A 3 10.54 5.55 -9.34
C ILE A 3 11.52 4.90 -8.37
N ASP A 4 11.67 5.50 -7.18
CA ASP A 4 12.32 4.86 -6.05
C ASP A 4 11.30 3.96 -5.34
N TRP A 5 11.38 2.66 -5.62
CA TRP A 5 10.45 1.68 -5.07
C TRP A 5 10.64 1.46 -3.56
N THR A 6 11.85 1.63 -3.02
CA THR A 6 12.07 1.57 -1.56
C THR A 6 11.32 2.71 -0.88
N LYS A 7 11.40 3.93 -1.44
CA LYS A 7 10.63 5.06 -0.92
C LYS A 7 9.12 4.89 -1.13
N ALA A 8 8.70 4.27 -2.23
CA ALA A 8 7.27 3.95 -2.45
C ALA A 8 6.71 3.03 -1.36
N VAL A 9 7.44 1.99 -0.95
CA VAL A 9 7.07 1.10 0.17
C VAL A 9 6.88 1.91 1.46
N GLU A 10 7.85 2.76 1.81
CA GLU A 10 7.76 3.63 2.98
C GLU A 10 6.54 4.55 2.94
N MET A 11 6.26 5.15 1.78
CA MET A 11 5.12 6.05 1.60
C MET A 11 3.76 5.33 1.64
N ALA A 12 3.69 4.08 1.19
CA ALA A 12 2.49 3.24 1.32
C ALA A 12 2.22 2.88 2.79
N LEU A 13 3.26 2.62 3.60
CA LEU A 13 3.12 2.43 5.04
C LEU A 13 2.55 3.67 5.72
N TYR A 14 3.07 4.87 5.42
CA TYR A 14 2.51 6.10 6.00
C TYR A 14 1.07 6.36 5.54
N ALA A 15 0.72 6.05 4.29
CA ALA A 15 -0.67 6.10 3.84
C ALA A 15 -1.56 5.11 4.62
N SER A 16 -1.05 3.94 4.98
CA SER A 16 -1.72 2.94 5.83
C SER A 16 -1.88 3.44 7.27
N GLU A 17 -0.84 4.01 7.87
CA GLU A 17 -0.89 4.61 9.21
C GLU A 17 -1.89 5.78 9.26
N ALA A 18 -2.02 6.55 8.19
CA ALA A 18 -3.02 7.62 8.11
C ALA A 18 -4.46 7.09 8.26
N TYR A 19 -4.79 5.90 7.73
CA TYR A 19 -6.10 5.26 7.98
C TYR A 19 -6.35 5.04 9.48
N LYS A 20 -5.32 4.68 10.24
CA LYS A 20 -5.47 4.39 11.67
C LYS A 20 -5.91 5.61 12.47
N SER A 21 -5.59 6.82 12.00
CA SER A 21 -6.04 8.08 12.65
C SER A 21 -7.56 8.23 12.69
N TYR A 22 -8.30 7.53 11.83
CA TYR A 22 -9.76 7.59 11.75
C TYR A 22 -10.48 6.81 12.84
N TYR A 23 -9.94 5.67 13.28
CA TYR A 23 -10.68 4.73 14.13
C TYR A 23 -11.09 5.32 15.49
N GLU A 24 -12.13 4.78 16.10
CA GLU A 24 -12.54 5.12 17.46
C GLU A 24 -11.57 4.57 18.52
N ASP A 25 -11.55 5.16 19.71
CA ASP A 25 -10.65 4.76 20.80
C ASP A 25 -10.79 3.27 21.20
N ALA A 26 -11.94 2.65 20.94
CA ALA A 26 -12.12 1.21 21.14
C ALA A 26 -11.18 0.38 20.24
N PHE A 27 -10.96 0.79 19.00
CA PHE A 27 -10.06 0.10 18.05
C PHE A 27 -8.59 0.19 18.47
N PHE A 28 -8.20 1.27 19.15
CA PHE A 28 -6.84 1.40 19.67
C PHE A 28 -6.55 0.40 20.79
N ARG A 29 -7.57 -0.03 21.53
CA ARG A 29 -7.44 -0.98 22.61
C ARG A 29 -7.43 -2.43 22.14
N THR A 30 -8.20 -2.76 21.10
CA THR A 30 -8.30 -4.14 20.57
C THR A 30 -7.13 -4.49 19.66
N GLY A 31 -6.54 -3.51 18.98
CA GLY A 31 -5.44 -3.71 18.03
C GLY A 31 -5.92 -4.21 16.67
N TYR A 32 -5.46 -3.57 15.59
CA TYR A 32 -5.86 -3.90 14.22
C TYR A 32 -4.66 -3.91 13.26
N GLN A 33 -4.42 -5.01 12.55
CA GLN A 33 -3.31 -5.10 11.60
C GLN A 33 -3.70 -4.56 10.22
N ARG A 34 -2.81 -3.75 9.66
CA ARG A 34 -2.82 -3.42 8.23
C ARG A 34 -1.40 -3.26 7.70
N ILE A 35 -1.12 -3.95 6.60
CA ILE A 35 0.03 -3.83 5.68
C ILE A 35 1.42 -4.26 6.18
N ASP A 36 1.88 -3.92 7.39
CA ASP A 36 3.16 -4.51 7.91
C ASP A 36 3.46 -4.19 9.39
N ARG A 37 2.45 -3.83 10.20
CA ARG A 37 2.71 -3.55 11.62
C ARG A 37 1.62 -4.11 12.49
N VAL A 38 2.04 -4.96 13.44
CA VAL A 38 1.34 -5.18 14.71
C VAL A 38 0.99 -3.80 15.25
N PHE A 39 -0.29 -3.51 15.28
CA PHE A 39 -0.79 -2.36 16.00
C PHE A 39 -0.29 -2.49 17.44
N ARG A 40 0.62 -1.61 17.86
CA ARG A 40 0.89 -1.48 19.29
C ARG A 40 -0.40 -0.95 19.89
N GLN A 41 -1.09 -1.81 20.65
CA GLN A 41 -2.26 -1.40 21.39
C GLN A 41 -1.92 -0.13 22.16
N ALA A 42 -2.82 0.84 22.07
CA ALA A 42 -2.71 2.10 22.77
C ALA A 42 -4.02 2.33 23.52
N ALA A 43 -3.96 3.07 24.62
CA ALA A 43 -5.16 3.33 25.41
C ALA A 43 -6.25 4.06 24.59
N ASN A 44 -5.84 4.89 23.63
CA ASN A 44 -6.68 5.71 22.75
C ASN A 44 -5.84 6.28 21.58
N ARG A 45 -6.49 7.04 20.69
CA ARG A 45 -5.82 7.69 19.54
C ARG A 45 -4.68 8.61 19.95
N GLU A 46 -4.86 9.41 20.99
CA GLU A 46 -3.88 10.40 21.44
C GLU A 46 -2.58 9.74 21.90
N THR A 47 -2.70 8.63 22.64
CA THR A 47 -1.56 7.82 23.08
C THR A 47 -0.82 7.23 21.87
N TRP A 48 -1.55 6.68 20.90
CA TRP A 48 -0.95 6.14 19.67
C TRP A 48 -0.22 7.21 18.86
N LEU A 49 -0.83 8.40 18.69
CA LEU A 49 -0.19 9.52 18.01
C LEU A 49 1.12 9.89 18.71
N LYS A 50 1.09 10.03 20.04
CA LYS A 50 2.26 10.36 20.85
C LYS A 50 3.37 9.31 20.73
N ASP A 51 3.04 8.03 20.86
CA ASP A 51 4.00 6.92 20.86
C ASP A 51 4.73 6.76 19.52
N ASN A 52 4.09 7.20 18.43
CA ASN A 52 4.66 7.17 17.08
C ASN A 52 5.18 8.55 16.62
N ALA A 53 5.17 9.56 17.49
CA ALA A 53 5.53 10.95 17.17
C ALA A 53 4.72 11.53 15.99
N TYR A 54 3.46 11.13 15.86
CA TYR A 54 2.53 11.61 14.85
C TYR A 54 1.75 12.82 15.33
N LYS A 55 1.51 13.76 14.42
CA LYS A 55 0.57 14.86 14.60
C LYS A 55 -0.65 14.60 13.74
N ALA A 56 -1.86 14.78 14.28
CA ALA A 56 -3.07 14.59 13.49
C ALA A 56 -3.28 15.73 12.49
N ILE A 57 -3.74 15.38 11.29
CA ILE A 57 -4.38 16.31 10.36
C ILE A 57 -5.84 16.38 10.75
N GLU A 58 -6.18 17.39 11.54
CA GLU A 58 -7.48 17.51 12.17
C GLU A 58 -8.19 18.83 11.84
N ASN A 59 -9.52 18.77 11.86
CA ASN A 59 -10.42 19.91 11.80
C ASN A 59 -11.20 19.98 13.12
N ALA A 60 -10.89 20.98 13.95
CA ALA A 60 -11.48 21.15 15.28
C ALA A 60 -13.00 21.37 15.25
N ALA A 61 -13.55 21.87 14.14
CA ALA A 61 -14.99 22.05 13.96
C ALA A 61 -15.72 20.77 13.49
N GLY A 62 -15.00 19.69 13.17
CA GLY A 62 -15.57 18.43 12.72
C GLY A 62 -16.31 17.70 13.85
N THR A 63 -17.57 17.35 13.61
CA THR A 63 -18.44 16.65 14.57
C THR A 63 -18.43 15.13 14.38
N SER A 64 -17.99 14.64 13.22
CA SER A 64 -17.83 13.20 12.91
C SER A 64 -16.36 12.85 12.73
N LEU A 65 -16.01 11.56 12.89
CA LEU A 65 -14.63 11.08 12.61
C LEU A 65 -14.18 11.47 11.19
N ASP A 66 -15.11 11.40 10.24
CA ASP A 66 -14.86 11.75 8.86
C ASP A 66 -14.49 13.22 8.68
N THR A 67 -15.19 14.12 9.36
CA THR A 67 -14.97 15.56 9.23
C THR A 67 -13.90 16.09 10.17
N ARG A 68 -13.51 15.29 11.17
CA ARG A 68 -12.55 15.68 12.22
C ARG A 68 -11.13 15.22 11.95
N PHE A 69 -10.91 14.05 11.33
CA PHE A 69 -9.56 13.50 11.08
C PHE A 69 -9.37 13.03 9.63
N MET A 70 -8.24 13.42 9.03
CA MET A 70 -7.93 13.10 7.63
C MET A 70 -6.54 12.48 7.41
N GLY A 71 -5.73 12.36 8.44
CA GLY A 71 -4.41 11.74 8.31
C GLY A 71 -3.43 12.19 9.38
N ILE A 72 -2.15 12.06 9.07
CA ILE A 72 -1.04 12.30 9.99
C ILE A 72 0.09 13.11 9.34
N VAL A 73 0.84 13.81 10.18
CA VAL A 73 2.13 14.43 9.85
C VAL A 73 3.19 13.85 10.79
N THR A 74 4.34 13.46 10.26
CA THR A 74 5.45 12.89 11.05
C THR A 74 6.80 13.17 10.42
N THR A 75 7.87 12.86 11.15
CA THR A 75 9.26 12.90 10.66
C THR A 75 9.73 11.47 10.40
N ALA A 76 10.17 11.21 9.18
CA ALA A 76 10.76 9.92 8.79
C ALA A 76 12.13 9.69 9.45
N ALA A 77 12.63 8.46 9.38
CA ALA A 77 13.91 8.09 9.99
C ALA A 77 15.11 8.88 9.42
N ASP A 78 15.02 9.32 8.16
CA ASP A 78 16.02 10.16 7.50
C ASP A 78 15.88 11.66 7.81
N GLY A 79 14.95 12.03 8.72
CA GLY A 79 14.68 13.41 9.10
C GLY A 79 13.73 14.16 8.17
N SER A 80 13.23 13.53 7.09
CA SER A 80 12.28 14.15 6.16
C SER A 80 10.90 14.32 6.80
N LEU A 81 10.16 15.37 6.41
CA LEU A 81 8.77 15.53 6.82
C LEU A 81 7.86 14.69 5.92
N VAL A 82 6.89 14.00 6.50
CA VAL A 82 5.87 13.22 5.79
C VAL A 82 4.49 13.73 6.15
N VAL A 83 3.69 14.06 5.15
CA VAL A 83 2.26 14.37 5.27
C VAL A 83 1.47 13.26 4.58
N ALA A 84 0.71 12.48 5.35
CA ALA A 84 -0.02 11.32 4.85
C ALA A 84 -1.52 11.47 5.05
N PHE A 85 -2.29 11.29 3.98
CA PHE A 85 -3.75 11.36 3.98
C PHE A 85 -4.38 9.98 3.90
N ARG A 86 -5.44 9.74 4.66
CA ARG A 86 -6.22 8.49 4.59
C ARG A 86 -7.14 8.47 3.37
N GLY A 87 -7.47 7.29 2.88
CA GLY A 87 -8.55 7.10 1.90
C GLY A 87 -9.90 6.75 2.55
N SER A 88 -10.86 6.33 1.73
CA SER A 88 -12.22 5.96 2.18
C SER A 88 -12.24 4.62 2.92
N GLU A 89 -13.07 4.51 3.96
CA GLU A 89 -13.14 3.34 4.86
C GLU A 89 -14.11 2.24 4.41
N THR A 90 -15.19 2.55 3.67
CA THR A 90 -16.17 1.55 3.23
C THR A 90 -15.66 0.74 2.04
N ARG A 91 -14.82 -0.25 2.34
CA ARG A 91 -14.26 -1.17 1.35
C ARG A 91 -15.32 -2.01 0.60
N GLY A 92 -16.47 -2.22 1.24
CA GLY A 92 -17.61 -2.94 0.64
C GLY A 92 -18.39 -2.10 -0.38
N ASP A 93 -18.55 -0.80 -0.13
CA ASP A 93 -19.35 0.04 -1.03
C ASP A 93 -18.67 0.17 -2.39
N TRP A 94 -17.35 0.40 -2.48
CA TRP A 94 -16.74 0.61 -3.81
C TRP A 94 -16.67 -0.67 -4.66
N ALA A 95 -16.38 -1.84 -4.09
CA ALA A 95 -16.26 -3.10 -4.84
C ALA A 95 -17.62 -3.63 -5.30
N THR A 96 -18.65 -3.44 -4.47
CA THR A 96 -20.04 -3.78 -4.83
C THR A 96 -20.65 -2.73 -5.78
N ASN A 97 -20.30 -1.45 -5.61
CA ASN A 97 -20.80 -0.36 -6.45
C ASN A 97 -20.19 -0.33 -7.85
N LEU A 98 -18.94 -0.77 -8.05
CA LEU A 98 -18.34 -0.77 -9.40
C LEU A 98 -18.70 -1.98 -10.26
N SER A 99 -19.03 -3.13 -9.67
CA SER A 99 -19.40 -4.33 -10.43
C SER A 99 -20.90 -4.40 -10.76
N GLY A 100 -21.75 -3.60 -10.09
CA GLY A 100 -23.22 -3.62 -10.25
C GLY A 100 -23.91 -2.32 -10.66
N LEU A 101 -23.25 -1.15 -10.71
CA LEU A 101 -23.94 0.15 -10.84
C LEU A 101 -23.58 0.95 -12.09
N TRP A 102 -23.94 0.42 -13.26
CA TRP A 102 -24.10 1.28 -14.44
C TRP A 102 -25.33 2.22 -14.37
N PRO A 103 -26.43 1.95 -13.60
CA PRO A 103 -27.54 2.91 -13.52
C PRO A 103 -27.84 3.57 -12.17
N PHE A 104 -27.16 3.26 -11.05
CA PHE A 104 -27.56 3.80 -9.73
C PHE A 104 -26.40 4.39 -8.93
N TRP A 105 -25.90 5.54 -9.39
CA TRP A 105 -25.02 6.43 -8.62
C TRP A 105 -25.83 7.22 -7.59
N THR A 106 -26.17 6.60 -6.44
CA THR A 106 -27.02 7.26 -5.42
C THR A 106 -26.50 7.22 -3.98
N ASP A 107 -25.21 6.99 -3.73
CA ASP A 107 -24.62 7.43 -2.45
C ASP A 107 -24.31 8.93 -2.53
N LYS A 108 -25.25 9.69 -1.97
CA LYS A 108 -25.44 11.13 -2.19
C LYS A 108 -24.37 12.05 -1.61
N ASP A 109 -23.37 11.59 -0.86
CA ASP A 109 -22.61 12.54 -0.04
C ASP A 109 -21.12 12.77 -0.40
N TRP A 110 -20.40 11.84 -1.05
CA TRP A 110 -18.92 12.02 -1.16
C TRP A 110 -18.27 11.75 -2.52
N PHE A 111 -18.76 10.79 -3.30
CA PHE A 111 -18.40 10.62 -4.73
C PHE A 111 -19.59 10.88 -5.68
N GLY A 112 -20.82 10.93 -5.15
CA GLY A 112 -22.05 11.20 -5.91
C GLY A 112 -22.37 12.68 -6.16
N ALA A 113 -21.56 13.62 -5.69
CA ALA A 113 -21.78 15.05 -5.88
C ALA A 113 -20.88 15.58 -7.01
N SER A 114 -21.31 15.30 -8.23
CA SER A 114 -20.94 15.89 -9.52
C SER A 114 -19.48 15.77 -9.98
N LEU A 115 -19.29 15.40 -11.25
CA LEU A 115 -18.00 15.49 -11.97
C LEU A 115 -17.51 16.96 -12.14
N GLU A 116 -18.11 17.88 -11.39
CA GLU A 116 -17.90 19.31 -11.47
C GLU A 116 -16.49 19.70 -11.04
N PHE A 117 -15.96 20.65 -11.79
CA PHE A 117 -14.80 21.39 -11.38
C PHE A 117 -15.20 22.52 -10.40
N ALA A 118 -14.27 22.86 -9.53
CA ALA A 118 -14.23 24.12 -8.82
C ALA A 118 -12.99 24.89 -9.26
N ALA A 119 -13.15 26.19 -9.49
CA ALA A 119 -12.02 27.07 -9.70
C ALA A 119 -11.24 27.25 -8.39
N TRP A 120 -9.95 26.93 -8.42
CA TRP A 120 -9.06 27.02 -7.27
C TRP A 120 -7.84 27.87 -7.59
N GLN A 121 -7.44 28.65 -6.58
CA GLN A 121 -6.21 29.42 -6.59
C GLN A 121 -5.48 29.16 -5.25
N PRO A 122 -4.43 28.33 -5.23
CA PRO A 122 -3.71 28.00 -4.00
C PRO A 122 -2.92 29.17 -3.36
N MET A 123 -2.77 30.28 -4.10
CA MET A 123 -1.99 31.51 -3.86
C MET A 123 -0.52 31.48 -4.30
N LEU A 124 -0.22 32.01 -5.50
CA LEU A 124 0.83 32.99 -5.86
C LEU A 124 0.83 33.14 -7.40
N ALA A 125 0.44 34.32 -7.88
CA ALA A 125 0.68 34.86 -9.23
C ALA A 125 0.46 33.93 -10.46
N ASN A 126 -0.52 33.02 -10.44
CA ASN A 126 -0.99 32.40 -11.68
C ASN A 126 -2.21 33.19 -12.18
N PRO A 127 -2.18 33.82 -13.37
CA PRO A 127 -3.33 34.55 -13.90
C PRO A 127 -4.55 33.64 -14.10
N ASP A 128 -4.33 32.33 -14.24
CA ASP A 128 -5.37 31.36 -14.54
C ASP A 128 -5.85 30.60 -13.30
N LYS A 129 -7.18 30.52 -13.16
CA LYS A 129 -7.86 29.64 -12.18
C LYS A 129 -7.59 28.19 -12.57
N LEU A 130 -7.04 27.40 -11.64
CA LEU A 130 -6.89 25.96 -11.82
C LEU A 130 -8.24 25.28 -11.58
N LEU A 131 -8.58 24.27 -12.38
CA LEU A 131 -9.83 23.55 -12.18
C LEU A 131 -9.56 22.23 -11.46
N VAL A 132 -10.20 22.04 -10.32
CA VAL A 132 -10.01 20.88 -9.44
C VAL A 132 -11.36 20.24 -9.15
N HIS A 133 -11.41 18.93 -8.99
CA HIS A 133 -12.63 18.22 -8.60
C HIS A 133 -13.22 18.85 -7.32
N LYS A 134 -14.48 19.31 -7.42
CA LYS A 134 -15.16 20.09 -6.38
C LYS A 134 -15.17 19.40 -5.02
N GLY A 135 -15.50 18.10 -5.00
CA GLY A 135 -15.55 17.31 -3.77
C GLY A 135 -14.18 17.13 -3.10
N PHE A 136 -13.13 16.91 -3.88
CA PHE A 136 -11.78 16.73 -3.34
C PHE A 136 -11.24 18.05 -2.78
N LEU A 137 -11.49 19.15 -3.49
CA LEU A 137 -11.08 20.47 -3.03
C LEU A 137 -11.80 20.87 -1.74
N ALA A 138 -13.13 20.75 -1.71
CA ALA A 138 -13.92 21.08 -0.52
C ALA A 138 -13.45 20.27 0.70
N ARG A 139 -13.14 18.98 0.49
CA ARG A 139 -12.61 18.11 1.54
C ARG A 139 -11.24 18.55 2.03
N TYR A 140 -10.30 18.82 1.11
CA TYR A 140 -8.97 19.30 1.47
C TYR A 140 -9.03 20.62 2.26
N GLN A 141 -9.90 21.55 1.85
CA GLN A 141 -10.07 22.85 2.50
C GLN A 141 -10.43 22.76 3.98
N LEU A 142 -11.19 21.74 4.41
CA LEU A 142 -11.49 21.51 5.84
C LEU A 142 -10.25 21.29 6.70
N PHE A 143 -9.17 20.77 6.11
CA PHE A 143 -7.95 20.37 6.83
C PHE A 143 -6.72 21.21 6.47
N ARG A 144 -6.84 22.09 5.47
CA ARG A 144 -5.74 22.87 4.88
C ARG A 144 -4.93 23.64 5.93
N ASP A 145 -5.60 24.35 6.82
CA ASP A 145 -4.93 25.16 7.85
C ASP A 145 -4.15 24.30 8.85
N SER A 146 -4.65 23.09 9.14
CA SER A 146 -3.97 22.10 9.98
C SER A 146 -2.67 21.63 9.36
N VAL A 147 -2.72 21.28 8.07
CA VAL A 147 -1.54 20.88 7.29
C VAL A 147 -0.52 22.00 7.22
N ARG A 148 -0.95 23.23 6.86
CA ARG A 148 -0.06 24.39 6.75
C ARG A 148 0.66 24.67 8.06
N ARG A 149 -0.06 24.71 9.18
CA ARG A 149 0.55 24.86 10.52
C ARG A 149 1.66 23.84 10.78
N HIS A 150 1.41 22.56 10.48
CA HIS A 150 2.39 21.50 10.75
C HIS A 150 3.61 21.60 9.84
N VAL A 151 3.41 21.94 8.56
CA VAL A 151 4.51 22.14 7.59
C VAL A 151 5.33 23.38 7.95
N GLU A 152 4.68 24.51 8.20
CA GLU A 152 5.34 25.77 8.61
C GLU A 152 6.14 25.59 9.90
N ALA A 153 5.58 24.88 10.90
CA ALA A 153 6.30 24.58 12.14
C ALA A 153 7.52 23.67 11.91
N ALA A 154 7.45 22.72 10.98
CA ALA A 154 8.56 21.79 10.70
C ALA A 154 9.72 22.45 9.95
N PHE A 155 9.43 23.41 9.07
CA PHE A 155 10.39 24.18 8.27
C PHE A 155 10.72 25.57 8.84
N GLY A 156 10.32 25.82 10.10
CA GLY A 156 10.59 27.06 10.81
C GLY A 156 12.06 27.24 11.24
N PRO A 157 12.38 28.33 11.94
CA PRO A 157 13.74 28.61 12.40
C PRO A 157 14.31 27.48 13.28
N GLY A 158 15.46 26.91 12.90
CA GLY A 158 16.16 25.87 13.67
C GLY A 158 15.94 24.43 13.21
N SER A 159 15.02 24.18 12.27
CA SER A 159 14.79 22.86 11.67
C SER A 159 14.48 23.02 10.18
N LYS A 160 15.19 22.29 9.33
CA LYS A 160 14.93 22.23 7.88
C LYS A 160 15.02 20.77 7.43
N PRO A 161 13.91 20.01 7.49
CA PRO A 161 13.86 18.66 6.95
C PRO A 161 14.44 18.63 5.54
N PRO A 162 15.23 17.61 5.17
CA PRO A 162 15.86 17.54 3.87
C PRO A 162 14.83 17.39 2.74
N ASN A 163 13.71 16.71 3.01
CA ASN A 163 12.62 16.51 2.06
C ASN A 163 11.26 16.75 2.70
N LEU A 164 10.27 17.04 1.85
CA LEU A 164 8.85 17.04 2.16
C LEU A 164 8.17 15.97 1.30
N TYR A 165 7.78 14.87 1.91
CA TYR A 165 6.98 13.83 1.28
C TYR A 165 5.49 14.05 1.54
N VAL A 166 4.68 13.85 0.52
CA VAL A 166 3.22 13.84 0.62
C VAL A 166 2.71 12.53 0.06
N THR A 167 1.84 11.83 0.79
CA THR A 167 1.37 10.50 0.39
C THR A 167 -0.10 10.25 0.70
N GLY A 168 -0.71 9.33 -0.05
CA GLY A 168 -2.06 8.87 0.22
C GLY A 168 -2.55 7.83 -0.78
N HIS A 169 -3.58 7.11 -0.37
CA HIS A 169 -4.25 6.07 -1.15
C HIS A 169 -5.67 6.46 -1.51
N SER A 170 -6.13 6.14 -2.72
CA SER A 170 -7.52 6.40 -3.16
C SER A 170 -7.89 7.89 -2.97
N LEU A 171 -8.96 8.21 -2.23
CA LEU A 171 -9.29 9.58 -1.82
C LEU A 171 -8.09 10.32 -1.18
N GLY A 172 -7.32 9.65 -0.32
CA GLY A 172 -6.13 10.22 0.31
C GLY A 172 -5.07 10.62 -0.71
N GLY A 173 -4.94 9.88 -1.82
CA GLY A 173 -4.03 10.25 -2.91
C GLY A 173 -4.49 11.50 -3.66
N ALA A 174 -5.81 11.69 -3.82
CA ALA A 174 -6.37 12.92 -4.38
C ALA A 174 -6.09 14.13 -3.48
N LEU A 175 -6.30 14.00 -2.17
CA LEU A 175 -6.01 15.06 -1.20
C LEU A 175 -4.51 15.36 -1.08
N ALA A 176 -3.66 14.33 -1.12
CA ALA A 176 -2.21 14.45 -1.16
C ALA A 176 -1.74 15.26 -2.38
N THR A 177 -2.38 15.07 -3.54
CA THR A 177 -2.08 15.81 -4.76
C THR A 177 -2.39 17.30 -4.62
N ILE A 178 -3.58 17.64 -4.11
CA ILE A 178 -3.97 19.04 -3.84
C ILE A 178 -3.03 19.66 -2.81
N CYS A 179 -2.74 18.93 -1.74
CA CYS A 179 -1.83 19.34 -0.67
C CYS A 179 -0.44 19.67 -1.19
N ALA A 180 0.16 18.79 -2.01
CA ALA A 180 1.51 18.98 -2.52
C ALA A 180 1.64 20.29 -3.31
N LEU A 181 0.63 20.63 -4.12
CA LEU A 181 0.60 21.91 -4.83
C LEU A 181 0.34 23.10 -3.90
N ASP A 182 -0.58 22.97 -2.94
CA ASP A 182 -0.90 24.03 -1.98
C ASP A 182 0.33 24.44 -1.15
N VAL A 183 1.09 23.46 -0.64
CA VAL A 183 2.31 23.75 0.13
C VAL A 183 3.43 24.26 -0.76
N ALA A 184 3.60 23.72 -1.99
CA ALA A 184 4.62 24.19 -2.93
C ALA A 184 4.42 25.64 -3.38
N THR A 185 3.21 26.16 -3.26
CA THR A 185 2.85 27.54 -3.63
C THR A 185 2.67 28.45 -2.42
N SER A 186 2.72 27.93 -1.19
CA SER A 186 2.47 28.73 0.01
C SER A 186 3.54 29.82 0.17
N PRO A 187 3.16 31.11 0.26
CA PRO A 187 4.11 32.18 0.53
C PRO A 187 4.64 32.09 1.96
N GLY A 188 5.90 32.47 2.16
CA GLY A 188 6.45 32.72 3.51
C GLY A 188 7.27 31.58 4.13
N VAL A 189 7.34 30.41 3.51
CA VAL A 189 8.26 29.33 3.94
C VAL A 189 9.08 28.82 2.75
N LEU A 190 10.40 28.83 2.88
CA LEU A 190 11.29 28.21 1.90
C LEU A 190 11.24 26.70 2.08
N LEU A 191 10.44 26.04 1.25
CA LEU A 191 10.30 24.59 1.22
C LEU A 191 11.14 23.97 0.10
N PRO A 192 11.68 22.75 0.29
CA PRO A 192 12.12 21.95 -0.83
C PRO A 192 10.94 21.63 -1.75
N ARG A 193 11.23 21.30 -3.01
CA ARG A 193 10.21 20.79 -3.95
C ARG A 193 9.54 19.56 -3.32
N PRO A 194 8.21 19.56 -3.09
CA PRO A 194 7.54 18.40 -2.50
C PRO A 194 7.66 17.15 -3.37
N ILE A 195 7.75 15.99 -2.73
CA ILE A 195 7.80 14.69 -3.37
C ILE A 195 6.50 13.95 -3.07
N LEU A 196 5.69 13.74 -4.10
CA LEU A 196 4.36 13.15 -3.98
C LEU A 196 4.41 11.67 -4.39
N TYR A 197 3.94 10.78 -3.52
CA TYR A 197 3.68 9.37 -3.83
C TYR A 197 2.19 9.10 -3.67
N THR A 198 1.53 8.59 -4.69
CA THR A 198 0.10 8.25 -4.63
C THR A 198 -0.14 6.81 -5.05
N PHE A 199 -1.11 6.16 -4.41
CA PHE A 199 -1.47 4.76 -4.64
C PHE A 199 -2.95 4.67 -5.00
N GLY A 200 -3.28 4.16 -6.18
CA GLY A 200 -4.68 4.02 -6.62
C GLY A 200 -5.45 5.34 -6.67
N ALA A 201 -4.76 6.47 -6.86
CA ALA A 201 -5.42 7.78 -6.81
C ALA A 201 -6.25 8.05 -8.08
N PRO A 202 -7.46 8.63 -7.95
CA PRO A 202 -8.23 9.13 -9.08
C PRO A 202 -7.57 10.38 -9.70
N ARG A 203 -8.08 10.84 -10.85
CA ARG A 203 -7.73 12.14 -11.44
C ARG A 203 -8.29 13.27 -10.57
N VAL A 204 -7.54 14.36 -10.45
CA VAL A 204 -7.81 15.39 -9.43
C VAL A 204 -8.24 16.72 -10.02
N GLY A 205 -7.70 17.09 -11.18
CA GLY A 205 -7.99 18.37 -11.81
C GLY A 205 -7.77 18.32 -13.31
N ASP A 206 -7.93 19.47 -13.95
CA ASP A 206 -7.76 19.61 -15.38
C ASP A 206 -6.29 19.62 -15.81
N GLN A 207 -6.06 19.74 -17.11
CA GLN A 207 -4.70 19.81 -17.66
C GLN A 207 -3.88 20.98 -17.09
N ALA A 208 -4.51 22.13 -16.80
CA ALA A 208 -3.81 23.27 -16.22
C ALA A 208 -3.36 22.99 -14.78
N PHE A 209 -4.24 22.38 -13.98
CA PHE A 209 -3.90 21.87 -12.65
C PHE A 209 -2.76 20.85 -12.72
N ALA A 210 -2.85 19.88 -13.63
CA ALA A 210 -1.84 18.82 -13.77
C ALA A 210 -0.45 19.38 -14.10
N ARG A 211 -0.38 20.35 -15.02
CA ARG A 211 0.86 21.08 -15.34
C ARG A 211 1.40 21.84 -14.12
N ALA A 212 0.54 22.56 -13.41
CA ALA A 212 0.94 23.31 -12.23
C ALA A 212 1.56 22.40 -11.14
N VAL A 213 1.00 21.20 -10.94
CA VAL A 213 1.60 20.16 -10.08
C VAL A 213 2.96 19.74 -10.62
N GLN A 214 3.05 19.33 -11.89
CA GLN A 214 4.28 18.79 -12.48
C GLN A 214 5.45 19.79 -12.48
N ASP A 215 5.15 21.08 -12.63
CA ASP A 215 6.16 22.15 -12.57
C ASP A 215 6.75 22.33 -11.16
N ARG A 216 5.99 22.03 -10.11
CA ARG A 216 6.30 22.41 -8.71
C ARG A 216 6.48 21.23 -7.76
N VAL A 217 6.11 20.02 -8.18
CA VAL A 217 6.07 18.82 -7.35
C VAL A 217 6.73 17.68 -8.13
N THR A 218 7.60 16.92 -7.48
CA THR A 218 8.09 15.65 -8.01
C THR A 218 7.07 14.56 -7.69
N GLY A 219 6.20 14.24 -8.65
CA GLY A 219 5.11 13.29 -8.45
C GLY A 219 5.40 11.89 -8.99
N TYR A 220 5.01 10.87 -8.22
CA TYR A 220 4.97 9.46 -8.58
C TYR A 220 3.55 8.91 -8.35
N ARG A 221 2.95 8.37 -9.41
CA ARG A 221 1.60 7.80 -9.40
C ARG A 221 1.71 6.29 -9.57
N ILE A 222 1.56 5.56 -8.47
CA ILE A 222 1.52 4.11 -8.47
C ILE A 222 0.07 3.69 -8.70
N TRP A 223 -0.16 2.95 -9.78
CA TRP A 223 -1.51 2.52 -10.17
C TRP A 223 -1.48 1.08 -10.68
N ASN A 224 -2.54 0.32 -10.37
CA ASN A 224 -2.73 -1.05 -10.83
C ASN A 224 -3.61 -1.04 -12.08
N ARG A 225 -3.23 -1.79 -13.13
CA ARG A 225 -3.99 -1.89 -14.39
C ARG A 225 -5.46 -2.28 -14.19
N GLN A 226 -5.73 -3.04 -13.15
CA GLN A 226 -7.05 -3.58 -12.84
C GLN A 226 -7.82 -2.73 -11.82
N ASP A 227 -7.19 -1.68 -11.31
CA ASP A 227 -7.82 -0.72 -10.42
C ASP A 227 -8.56 0.35 -11.23
N ASN A 228 -9.87 0.14 -11.37
CA ASN A 228 -10.75 1.06 -12.07
C ASN A 228 -10.88 2.43 -11.40
N VAL A 229 -10.60 2.59 -10.10
CA VAL A 229 -10.70 3.90 -9.43
C VAL A 229 -9.72 4.89 -10.04
N THR A 230 -8.57 4.40 -10.48
CA THR A 230 -7.57 5.21 -11.18
C THR A 230 -8.09 5.76 -12.50
N GLN A 231 -9.16 5.19 -13.05
CA GLN A 231 -9.80 5.67 -14.28
C GLN A 231 -10.89 6.71 -14.03
N PHE A 232 -11.16 7.09 -12.78
CA PHE A 232 -12.16 8.11 -12.45
C PHE A 232 -11.51 9.45 -12.05
N PRO A 233 -12.20 10.58 -12.27
CA PRO A 233 -13.30 10.76 -13.22
C PRO A 233 -12.95 10.27 -14.65
N PRO A 234 -13.91 9.68 -15.39
CA PRO A 234 -13.64 9.18 -16.74
C PRO A 234 -13.22 10.34 -17.63
N ARG A 235 -12.37 10.03 -18.61
CA ARG A 235 -12.07 11.00 -19.67
C ARG A 235 -13.32 11.25 -20.48
N GLY A 236 -13.61 12.51 -20.73
CA GLY A 236 -14.82 12.93 -21.40
C GLY A 236 -15.11 14.35 -21.00
N TYR A 237 -14.56 15.28 -21.79
CA TYR A 237 -14.80 16.72 -21.72
C TYR A 237 -16.07 17.10 -20.94
N LEU A 238 -15.90 17.78 -19.82
CA LEU A 238 -16.95 18.31 -18.95
C LEU A 238 -16.95 19.84 -18.99
N PRO A 239 -18.09 20.51 -18.74
CA PRO A 239 -18.12 21.96 -18.74
C PRO A 239 -17.28 22.51 -17.58
N ALA A 240 -16.47 23.53 -17.86
CA ALA A 240 -15.84 24.34 -16.82
C ALA A 240 -16.91 25.04 -15.97
N PRO A 241 -16.58 25.52 -14.75
CA PRO A 241 -17.58 26.10 -13.83
C PRO A 241 -18.34 27.31 -14.38
N ASP A 242 -17.72 28.05 -15.30
CA ASP A 242 -18.31 29.20 -15.99
C ASP A 242 -18.98 28.84 -17.33
N ALA A 243 -19.02 27.55 -17.68
CA ALA A 243 -19.52 27.00 -18.94
C ALA A 243 -18.87 27.59 -20.20
N THR A 244 -17.71 28.24 -20.09
CA THR A 244 -17.03 28.89 -21.23
C THR A 244 -16.25 27.92 -22.11
N LYS A 245 -15.83 26.80 -21.54
CA LYS A 245 -15.03 25.77 -22.21
C LYS A 245 -15.34 24.39 -21.65
N TRP A 246 -14.98 23.39 -22.43
CA TRP A 246 -14.98 22.01 -22.00
C TRP A 246 -13.56 21.58 -21.63
N VAL A 247 -13.43 20.91 -20.49
CA VAL A 247 -12.15 20.49 -19.92
C VAL A 247 -12.20 19.03 -19.52
N ASP A 248 -11.07 18.35 -19.58
CA ASP A 248 -10.96 16.95 -19.18
C ASP A 248 -10.10 16.81 -17.93
N TYR A 249 -10.34 15.76 -17.16
CA TYR A 249 -9.53 15.41 -16.01
C TYR A 249 -8.23 14.77 -16.46
N GLU A 250 -7.12 15.13 -15.81
CA GLU A 250 -5.79 14.62 -16.15
C GLU A 250 -5.06 14.11 -14.91
N HIS A 251 -4.25 13.06 -15.09
CA HIS A 251 -3.37 12.55 -14.05
C HIS A 251 -2.13 13.44 -13.88
N VAL A 252 -1.45 13.25 -12.75
CA VAL A 252 -0.19 13.92 -12.44
C VAL A 252 0.89 12.91 -12.10
N GLY A 253 2.15 13.29 -12.31
CA GLY A 253 3.32 12.54 -11.89
C GLY A 253 3.78 11.46 -12.88
N THR A 254 4.93 10.86 -12.56
CA THR A 254 5.51 9.74 -13.30
C THR A 254 4.79 8.45 -12.90
N GLU A 255 4.38 7.65 -13.88
CA GLU A 255 3.57 6.46 -13.63
C GLU A 255 4.41 5.24 -13.22
N GLY A 256 3.98 4.57 -12.15
CA GLY A 256 4.43 3.24 -11.73
C GLY A 256 3.30 2.25 -11.91
N VAL A 257 3.32 1.51 -13.01
CA VAL A 257 2.23 0.58 -13.38
C VAL A 257 2.43 -0.78 -12.71
N LEU A 258 1.44 -1.25 -11.96
CA LEU A 258 1.38 -2.56 -11.29
C LEU A 258 0.35 -3.50 -11.97
N GLY A 259 0.45 -4.80 -11.68
CA GLY A 259 -0.50 -5.83 -12.14
C GLY A 259 -0.29 -6.34 -13.58
N SER A 260 -0.88 -7.51 -13.87
CA SER A 260 -0.97 -8.15 -15.21
C SER A 260 -2.35 -7.92 -15.85
N ASP A 261 -2.60 -8.38 -17.08
CA ASP A 261 -3.87 -8.13 -17.81
C ASP A 261 -5.10 -8.97 -17.33
N GLY A 262 -5.05 -9.58 -16.13
CA GLY A 262 -6.13 -10.40 -15.54
C GLY A 262 -7.20 -9.62 -14.75
N ILE A 263 -8.05 -10.32 -13.98
CA ILE A 263 -8.96 -9.70 -12.97
C ILE A 263 -8.54 -10.19 -11.58
N GLU A 264 -8.22 -9.25 -10.71
CA GLU A 264 -7.77 -9.44 -9.33
C GLU A 264 -8.75 -8.71 -8.42
N ILE A 265 -9.49 -9.49 -7.64
CA ILE A 265 -10.30 -8.96 -6.54
C ILE A 265 -9.33 -8.15 -5.65
N GLY A 266 -9.71 -6.96 -5.17
CA GLY A 266 -8.81 -6.17 -4.32
C GLY A 266 -7.65 -5.44 -4.99
N ALA A 267 -7.63 -5.29 -6.32
CA ALA A 267 -6.64 -4.46 -7.03
C ALA A 267 -6.54 -3.00 -6.53
N HIS A 268 -7.60 -2.48 -5.91
CA HIS A 268 -7.63 -1.14 -5.30
C HIS A 268 -7.30 -1.14 -3.79
N TYR A 269 -6.91 -2.26 -3.18
CA TYR A 269 -6.48 -2.23 -1.78
C TYR A 269 -5.06 -1.68 -1.67
N LEU A 270 -4.84 -0.75 -0.73
CA LEU A 270 -3.50 -0.24 -0.42
C LEU A 270 -2.52 -1.37 -0.08
N ASP A 271 -3.01 -2.45 0.51
CA ASP A 271 -2.25 -3.66 0.85
C ASP A 271 -1.64 -4.28 -0.43
N THR A 272 -2.44 -4.46 -1.48
CA THR A 272 -1.99 -4.88 -2.82
C THR A 272 -0.94 -3.94 -3.40
N TYR A 273 -1.16 -2.62 -3.28
CA TYR A 273 -0.20 -1.60 -3.75
C TYR A 273 1.13 -1.67 -3.02
N TYR A 274 1.10 -1.86 -1.70
CA TYR A 274 2.28 -1.99 -0.86
C TYR A 274 3.10 -3.20 -1.29
N GLU A 275 2.47 -4.38 -1.35
CA GLU A 275 3.12 -5.64 -1.69
C GLU A 275 3.84 -5.58 -3.04
N GLU A 276 3.13 -5.09 -4.07
CA GLU A 276 3.68 -4.88 -5.40
C GLU A 276 4.85 -3.87 -5.44
N CYS A 277 4.84 -2.85 -4.58
CA CYS A 277 5.98 -1.94 -4.43
C CYS A 277 7.18 -2.65 -3.80
N VAL A 278 6.96 -3.50 -2.79
CA VAL A 278 8.07 -4.25 -2.16
C VAL A 278 8.72 -5.20 -3.16
N LEU A 279 7.94 -5.88 -4.00
CA LEU A 279 8.46 -6.74 -5.07
C LEU A 279 9.37 -6.00 -6.07
N ARG A 280 9.26 -4.67 -6.18
CA ARG A 280 10.04 -3.84 -7.11
C ARG A 280 11.23 -3.12 -6.47
N GLY A 281 11.36 -3.14 -5.14
CA GLY A 281 12.40 -2.45 -4.37
C GLY A 281 13.82 -3.01 -4.57
N PRO A 282 14.87 -2.18 -4.75
CA PRO A 282 16.26 -2.63 -4.91
C PRO A 282 16.86 -3.26 -3.65
N GLU A 283 16.45 -2.84 -2.44
CA GLU A 283 16.94 -3.46 -1.19
C GLU A 283 16.42 -4.89 -0.99
N TYR A 284 15.30 -5.22 -1.62
CA TYR A 284 14.72 -6.57 -1.66
C TYR A 284 15.18 -7.37 -2.88
N ARG A 285 15.86 -6.74 -3.85
CA ARG A 285 16.72 -7.41 -4.84
C ARG A 285 18.04 -7.81 -4.18
N VAL A 286 17.95 -8.79 -3.30
CA VAL A 286 18.99 -9.67 -2.73
C VAL A 286 20.46 -9.21 -2.84
N ARG A 287 21.06 -8.86 -1.70
CA ARG A 287 22.50 -9.09 -1.47
C ARG A 287 22.78 -10.59 -1.47
N ALA A 288 23.55 -11.03 -2.47
CA ALA A 288 23.99 -12.40 -2.64
C ALA A 288 24.68 -12.98 -1.38
N GLY A 289 24.00 -13.88 -0.68
CA GLY A 289 24.66 -14.96 0.06
C GLY A 289 24.77 -16.21 -0.82
N ALA A 290 25.63 -17.15 -0.44
CA ALA A 290 26.09 -18.27 -1.27
C ALA A 290 24.97 -18.97 -2.10
N ARG A 291 25.07 -18.87 -3.44
CA ARG A 291 24.22 -19.60 -4.39
C ARG A 291 24.71 -21.05 -4.52
N LEU A 292 23.78 -22.00 -4.60
CA LEU A 292 24.07 -23.31 -5.20
C LEU A 292 24.34 -23.11 -6.69
N LYS A 293 25.35 -23.79 -7.24
CA LYS A 293 25.59 -23.75 -8.69
C LYS A 293 24.45 -24.49 -9.40
N PRO A 294 24.16 -24.14 -10.67
CA PRO A 294 23.11 -24.79 -11.47
C PRO A 294 23.12 -26.33 -11.44
N ASN A 295 24.30 -26.94 -11.36
CA ASN A 295 24.46 -28.39 -11.39
C ASN A 295 24.71 -29.04 -10.02
N ASP A 296 24.72 -28.25 -8.93
CA ASP A 296 24.86 -28.83 -7.60
C ASP A 296 23.61 -29.66 -7.29
N ARG A 297 23.80 -30.93 -6.91
CA ARG A 297 22.69 -31.81 -6.55
C ARG A 297 22.05 -31.35 -5.25
N ILE A 298 20.73 -31.38 -5.18
CA ILE A 298 19.96 -31.14 -3.96
C ILE A 298 19.61 -32.50 -3.36
N THR A 299 20.13 -32.77 -2.16
CA THR A 299 19.98 -34.02 -1.41
C THR A 299 19.16 -33.85 -0.14
N SER A 300 19.04 -32.63 0.39
CA SER A 300 18.11 -32.30 1.47
C SER A 300 17.48 -30.93 1.25
N LEU A 301 16.24 -30.79 1.73
CA LEU A 301 15.45 -29.57 1.60
C LEU A 301 14.62 -29.37 2.87
N THR A 302 15.06 -28.45 3.72
CA THR A 302 14.38 -28.12 4.97
C THR A 302 13.82 -26.72 4.89
N VAL A 303 12.59 -26.56 5.38
CA VAL A 303 11.90 -25.28 5.45
C VAL A 303 11.51 -25.03 6.89
N ARG A 304 11.93 -23.88 7.43
CA ARG A 304 11.50 -23.40 8.75
C ARG A 304 10.57 -22.23 8.56
N ILE A 305 9.42 -22.23 9.23
CA ILE A 305 8.42 -21.18 9.15
C ILE A 305 8.12 -20.71 10.56
N LYS A 306 8.21 -19.40 10.80
CA LYS A 306 7.75 -18.80 12.06
C LYS A 306 6.52 -17.95 11.80
N THR A 307 5.38 -18.34 12.35
CA THR A 307 4.18 -17.51 12.38
C THR A 307 4.40 -16.26 13.23
N ALA A 308 3.87 -15.12 12.81
CA ALA A 308 3.92 -13.89 13.58
C ALA A 308 3.24 -14.07 14.95
N ASN A 309 3.74 -13.35 15.96
CA ASN A 309 3.26 -13.48 17.35
C ASN A 309 1.99 -12.67 17.64
N SER A 310 1.19 -12.37 16.62
CA SER A 310 0.00 -11.53 16.71
C SER A 310 -1.28 -12.35 16.71
N TRP A 311 -2.30 -11.87 17.41
CA TRP A 311 -3.62 -12.50 17.43
C TRP A 311 -4.18 -12.59 16.00
N GLY A 312 -4.55 -13.81 15.57
CA GLY A 312 -5.01 -14.10 14.21
C GLY A 312 -3.92 -14.35 13.17
N ALA A 313 -2.64 -14.39 13.57
CA ALA A 313 -1.54 -14.70 12.65
C ALA A 313 -1.48 -16.19 12.24
N GLY A 314 -2.09 -17.07 13.04
CA GLY A 314 -2.11 -18.50 12.77
C GLY A 314 -3.18 -18.93 11.78
N THR A 315 -3.18 -20.22 11.41
CA THR A 315 -4.17 -20.75 10.46
C THR A 315 -4.49 -22.21 10.71
N ASN A 316 -5.79 -22.52 10.69
CA ASN A 316 -6.28 -23.90 10.76
C ASN A 316 -6.46 -24.53 9.37
N ASN A 317 -6.03 -23.83 8.31
CA ASN A 317 -6.12 -24.29 6.93
C ASN A 317 -4.90 -25.13 6.54
N ASP A 318 -5.06 -25.98 5.53
CA ASP A 318 -3.96 -26.74 4.94
C ASP A 318 -2.90 -25.74 4.39
N VAL A 319 -1.64 -25.86 4.84
CA VAL A 319 -0.54 -25.00 4.37
C VAL A 319 0.35 -25.74 3.39
N PHE A 320 0.61 -25.11 2.24
CA PHE A 320 1.48 -25.65 1.20
C PHE A 320 2.62 -24.68 0.87
N ILE A 321 3.71 -25.22 0.35
CA ILE A 321 4.84 -24.45 -0.17
C ILE A 321 5.20 -24.93 -1.57
N ASP A 322 5.30 -24.03 -2.53
CA ASP A 322 5.86 -24.31 -3.85
C ASP A 322 7.35 -24.00 -3.82
N LEU A 323 8.15 -25.03 -4.07
CA LEU A 323 9.61 -24.94 -4.09
C LEU A 323 10.16 -26.04 -5.00
N LEU A 324 11.25 -25.77 -5.70
CA LEU A 324 11.76 -26.69 -6.73
C LEU A 324 10.73 -26.96 -7.85
N GLY A 325 9.86 -26.00 -8.16
CA GLY A 325 8.76 -26.20 -9.12
C GLY A 325 7.77 -27.30 -8.72
N THR A 326 7.72 -27.65 -7.44
CA THR A 326 6.84 -28.67 -6.86
C THR A 326 6.09 -28.07 -5.70
N ARG A 327 4.79 -28.39 -5.61
CA ARG A 327 3.98 -28.07 -4.45
C ARG A 327 4.18 -29.12 -3.36
N TRP A 328 4.67 -28.71 -2.21
CA TRP A 328 4.84 -29.50 -1.00
C TRP A 328 3.75 -29.15 0.01
N GLY A 329 3.32 -30.13 0.81
CA GLY A 329 2.19 -29.98 1.72
C GLY A 329 1.06 -30.97 1.47
N PRO A 330 0.03 -30.99 2.34
CA PRO A 330 -0.14 -30.04 3.45
C PRO A 330 0.86 -30.27 4.60
N LEU A 331 1.46 -29.19 5.11
CA LEU A 331 2.52 -29.21 6.11
C LEU A 331 1.99 -29.38 7.54
N ASP A 332 0.79 -28.86 7.80
CA ASP A 332 0.07 -28.86 9.06
C ASP A 332 -0.35 -30.26 9.53
N ARG A 333 -0.48 -31.22 8.61
CA ARG A 333 -0.76 -32.64 8.92
C ARG A 333 0.33 -33.35 9.71
N TRP A 334 1.48 -32.71 9.91
CA TRP A 334 2.66 -33.30 10.54
C TRP A 334 3.04 -32.63 11.86
N GLY A 335 2.07 -32.00 12.55
CA GLY A 335 2.21 -31.65 13.97
C GLY A 335 2.43 -30.17 14.28
N ASN A 336 1.95 -29.25 13.43
CA ASN A 336 1.91 -27.82 13.74
C ASN A 336 0.78 -27.17 12.96
N ASP A 337 -0.28 -26.74 13.64
CA ASP A 337 -1.43 -25.98 13.15
C ASP A 337 -1.10 -24.49 12.93
N PHE A 338 0.19 -24.18 12.74
CA PHE A 338 0.67 -22.84 12.43
C PHE A 338 0.15 -21.74 13.35
N GLU A 339 -0.04 -22.03 14.64
CA GLU A 339 -0.55 -21.09 15.62
C GLU A 339 0.27 -19.79 15.69
N ALA A 340 -0.36 -18.72 16.21
CA ALA A 340 0.33 -17.44 16.37
C ALA A 340 1.62 -17.61 17.20
N GLY A 341 2.75 -17.14 16.66
CA GLY A 341 4.07 -17.26 17.29
C GLY A 341 4.75 -18.62 17.16
N ALA A 342 4.07 -19.62 16.59
CA ALA A 342 4.62 -20.96 16.40
C ALA A 342 5.82 -20.95 15.43
N THR A 343 6.75 -21.87 15.64
CA THR A 343 7.85 -22.13 14.70
C THR A 343 7.80 -23.60 14.32
N GLY A 344 7.64 -23.87 13.03
CA GLY A 344 7.67 -25.21 12.46
C GLY A 344 8.92 -25.42 11.62
N GLU A 345 9.44 -26.65 11.62
CA GLU A 345 10.54 -27.10 10.77
C GLU A 345 10.08 -28.33 10.00
N TYR A 346 10.28 -28.32 8.68
CA TYR A 346 9.72 -29.28 7.75
C TYR A 346 10.81 -29.76 6.79
N ASP A 347 11.24 -31.01 6.92
CA ASP A 347 12.08 -31.69 5.92
C ASP A 347 11.18 -32.19 4.79
N LEU A 348 11.15 -31.45 3.68
CA LEU A 348 10.24 -31.71 2.58
C LEU A 348 10.56 -33.03 1.87
N PHE A 349 11.83 -33.44 1.81
CA PHE A 349 12.19 -34.69 1.16
C PHE A 349 11.82 -35.91 2.00
N ALA A 350 11.95 -35.80 3.33
CA ALA A 350 11.52 -36.82 4.25
C ALA A 350 9.99 -36.93 4.35
N MET A 351 9.28 -35.80 4.35
CA MET A 351 7.82 -35.76 4.47
C MET A 351 7.09 -36.21 3.20
N PHE A 352 7.69 -36.00 2.02
CA PHE A 352 7.07 -36.30 0.72
C PHE A 352 7.98 -37.18 -0.17
N PRO A 353 8.30 -38.42 0.25
CA PRO A 353 9.23 -39.29 -0.47
C PRO A 353 8.74 -39.68 -1.87
N ASP A 354 7.43 -39.70 -2.09
CA ASP A 354 6.77 -39.91 -3.38
C ASP A 354 7.13 -38.82 -4.40
N LYS A 355 7.33 -37.58 -3.94
CA LYS A 355 7.71 -36.43 -4.79
C LYS A 355 9.20 -36.41 -5.13
N VAL A 356 10.01 -37.14 -4.37
CA VAL A 356 11.47 -37.22 -4.51
C VAL A 356 11.90 -38.43 -5.35
N THR A 357 11.22 -39.56 -5.18
CA THR A 357 11.62 -40.84 -5.79
C THR A 357 11.72 -40.73 -7.31
N GLY A 358 12.89 -41.09 -7.86
CA GLY A 358 13.15 -41.06 -9.31
C GLY A 358 13.45 -39.68 -9.91
N LYS A 359 13.47 -38.61 -9.11
CA LYS A 359 13.86 -37.26 -9.57
C LYS A 359 15.27 -36.90 -9.11
N SER A 360 16.03 -36.23 -9.96
CA SER A 360 17.33 -35.65 -9.61
C SER A 360 17.21 -34.14 -9.52
N TRP A 361 17.06 -33.62 -8.31
CA TRP A 361 17.00 -32.19 -8.03
C TRP A 361 18.39 -31.55 -8.11
N THR A 362 18.48 -30.39 -8.73
CA THR A 362 19.70 -29.61 -8.92
C THR A 362 19.46 -28.14 -8.61
N GLY A 363 20.54 -27.35 -8.50
CA GLY A 363 20.44 -25.90 -8.34
C GLY A 363 19.61 -25.20 -9.43
N ARG A 364 19.52 -25.75 -10.65
CA ARG A 364 18.63 -25.24 -11.72
C ARG A 364 17.15 -25.38 -11.41
N ASP A 365 16.79 -26.36 -10.58
CA ASP A 365 15.42 -26.61 -10.23
C ASP A 365 14.93 -25.64 -9.15
N LEU A 366 15.84 -24.90 -8.50
CA LEU A 366 15.51 -23.89 -7.51
C LEU A 366 14.74 -22.72 -8.14
N LYS A 367 13.42 -22.86 -8.15
CA LYS A 367 12.45 -21.83 -8.52
C LYS A 367 11.97 -21.09 -7.29
N ASP A 368 11.14 -20.08 -7.54
CA ASP A 368 10.57 -19.19 -6.55
C ASP A 368 9.83 -19.94 -5.46
N VAL A 369 9.82 -19.34 -4.29
CA VAL A 369 9.19 -19.89 -3.10
C VAL A 369 7.78 -19.36 -3.05
N GLY A 370 6.79 -20.19 -3.33
CA GLY A 370 5.38 -19.87 -3.14
C GLY A 370 4.86 -20.40 -1.82
N LEU A 371 4.04 -19.64 -1.09
CA LEU A 371 3.32 -20.16 0.08
C LEU A 371 1.82 -20.11 -0.19
N PHE A 372 1.11 -21.22 0.01
CA PHE A 372 -0.31 -21.29 -0.30
C PHE A 372 -1.12 -21.79 0.90
N LEU A 373 -2.23 -21.11 1.17
CA LEU A 373 -3.29 -21.61 2.03
C LEU A 373 -4.33 -22.36 1.18
N GLY A 374 -4.67 -23.59 1.55
CA GLY A 374 -5.76 -24.34 0.96
C GLY A 374 -6.98 -24.35 1.87
N SER A 375 -8.15 -23.99 1.33
CA SER A 375 -9.43 -24.22 2.00
C SER A 375 -9.89 -25.65 1.73
N GLY A 376 -10.06 -26.45 2.79
CA GLY A 376 -10.91 -27.64 2.71
C GLY A 376 -12.36 -27.25 2.36
N PRO A 377 -13.23 -28.23 2.00
CA PRO A 377 -14.62 -27.93 1.68
C PRO A 377 -15.35 -27.36 2.90
N ALA A 378 -15.65 -26.07 2.81
CA ALA A 378 -16.74 -25.36 3.46
C ALA A 378 -16.72 -25.18 5.00
N ASP A 379 -16.03 -24.13 5.46
CA ASP A 379 -16.50 -23.35 6.61
C ASP A 379 -17.01 -21.99 6.11
N HIS A 380 -18.26 -21.98 5.63
CA HIS A 380 -18.99 -20.82 5.10
C HIS A 380 -19.34 -19.75 6.16
N TYR A 381 -18.64 -19.68 7.29
CA TYR A 381 -19.00 -18.79 8.41
C TYR A 381 -17.94 -17.78 8.85
N ASN A 382 -16.74 -17.78 8.26
CA ASN A 382 -15.73 -16.77 8.57
C ASN A 382 -15.61 -15.73 7.47
N PHE A 383 -16.46 -14.70 7.55
CA PHE A 383 -16.26 -13.39 6.90
C PHE A 383 -14.99 -12.66 7.40
N PHE A 384 -14.24 -13.28 8.31
CA PHE A 384 -12.92 -12.89 8.77
C PHE A 384 -11.89 -13.98 8.43
N THR A 385 -11.45 -14.07 7.19
CA THR A 385 -10.20 -14.78 6.85
C THR A 385 -9.04 -13.95 7.38
N HIS A 386 -8.72 -14.13 8.67
CA HIS A 386 -7.54 -13.56 9.28
C HIS A 386 -6.32 -14.07 8.51
N ALA A 387 -5.54 -13.14 7.96
CA ALA A 387 -4.41 -13.44 7.10
C ALA A 387 -3.36 -14.21 7.91
N TRP A 388 -3.16 -15.48 7.59
CA TRP A 388 -2.02 -16.25 8.08
C TRP A 388 -0.73 -15.50 7.73
N THR A 389 0.07 -15.14 8.73
CA THR A 389 1.23 -14.26 8.57
C THR A 389 2.52 -14.92 9.05
N PRO A 390 3.37 -15.46 8.16
CA PRO A 390 4.72 -15.83 8.54
C PRO A 390 5.55 -14.56 8.81
N SER A 391 6.16 -14.50 9.99
CA SER A 391 7.16 -13.47 10.34
C SER A 391 8.50 -13.69 9.64
N TRP A 392 8.85 -14.94 9.38
CA TRP A 392 9.95 -15.32 8.51
C TRP A 392 9.80 -16.78 8.07
N ILE A 393 10.52 -17.11 7.00
CA ILE A 393 10.72 -18.43 6.43
C ILE A 393 12.21 -18.55 6.17
N GLU A 394 12.79 -19.68 6.52
CA GLU A 394 14.16 -20.03 6.20
C GLU A 394 14.15 -21.31 5.39
N ILE A 395 14.92 -21.32 4.32
CA ILE A 395 15.10 -22.51 3.48
C ILE A 395 16.55 -22.94 3.61
N GLU A 396 16.75 -24.20 3.91
CA GLU A 396 18.04 -24.84 4.02
C GLU A 396 18.13 -25.93 2.95
N VAL A 397 19.17 -25.86 2.13
CA VAL A 397 19.43 -26.83 1.08
C VAL A 397 20.78 -27.47 1.34
N ASN A 398 20.83 -28.79 1.40
CA ASN A 398 22.05 -29.55 1.71
C ASN A 398 22.78 -29.09 2.99
N GLY A 399 22.03 -28.74 4.03
CA GLY A 399 22.61 -28.26 5.29
C GLY A 399 23.07 -26.79 5.27
N LYS A 400 22.76 -26.03 4.22
CA LYS A 400 23.13 -24.61 4.09
C LYS A 400 21.89 -23.73 3.94
N SER A 401 21.73 -22.77 4.86
CA SER A 401 20.68 -21.76 4.75
C SER A 401 20.88 -20.94 3.49
N LEU A 402 19.83 -20.84 2.68
CA LEU A 402 19.76 -19.89 1.59
C LEU A 402 19.65 -18.46 2.15
N PRO A 403 20.09 -17.44 1.40
CA PRO A 403 19.99 -16.05 1.84
C PRO A 403 18.54 -15.70 2.18
N LYS A 404 18.31 -14.93 3.26
CA LYS A 404 17.00 -14.51 3.81
C LYS A 404 16.07 -13.72 2.86
N ALA A 405 16.37 -13.67 1.58
CA ALA A 405 15.67 -12.91 0.55
C ALA A 405 14.27 -13.44 0.18
N PHE A 406 13.85 -14.59 0.70
CA PHE A 406 12.68 -15.31 0.18
C PHE A 406 11.36 -15.00 0.88
N VAL A 407 11.30 -13.98 1.75
CA VAL A 407 10.12 -13.77 2.61
C VAL A 407 9.72 -12.32 2.61
N VAL A 408 8.85 -12.00 1.69
CA VAL A 408 8.16 -10.72 1.67
C VAL A 408 6.70 -10.97 1.37
N GLY A 409 5.84 -10.62 2.34
CA GLY A 409 4.45 -10.28 2.10
C GLY A 409 3.47 -11.44 2.14
N THR A 410 2.57 -11.39 3.11
CA THR A 410 1.29 -12.10 3.06
C THR A 410 0.36 -11.45 2.06
N LEU A 411 0.18 -12.09 0.91
CA LEU A 411 -0.94 -11.82 0.04
C LEU A 411 -2.25 -12.23 0.76
N THR A 412 -3.31 -11.46 0.63
CA THR A 412 -4.66 -11.96 0.89
C THR A 412 -5.59 -11.44 -0.17
N ILE A 413 -5.60 -12.08 -1.34
CA ILE A 413 -6.79 -12.22 -2.18
C ILE A 413 -6.74 -13.57 -2.91
N GLY A 414 -7.75 -14.41 -2.71
CA GLY A 414 -8.17 -15.45 -3.67
C GLY A 414 -7.15 -16.53 -4.07
N ASN A 415 -7.08 -17.62 -3.31
CA ASN A 415 -6.55 -18.96 -3.68
C ASN A 415 -5.19 -19.08 -4.43
N ARG A 416 -4.38 -18.03 -4.58
CA ARG A 416 -3.05 -18.10 -5.22
C ARG A 416 -2.13 -17.06 -4.62
N TYR A 417 -0.86 -17.43 -4.40
CA TYR A 417 0.22 -16.55 -3.93
C TYR A 417 1.39 -16.69 -4.91
N ALA A 418 1.98 -15.57 -5.36
CA ALA A 418 3.10 -15.58 -6.30
C ALA A 418 4.29 -14.80 -5.73
N PHE A 419 5.49 -15.35 -5.89
CA PHE A 419 6.76 -14.73 -5.49
C PHE A 419 7.68 -14.68 -6.72
N GLY A 420 8.48 -13.61 -6.81
CA GLY A 420 9.22 -13.24 -8.02
C GLY A 420 10.38 -14.17 -8.41
N SER A 421 10.66 -14.20 -9.72
CA SER A 421 11.57 -15.11 -10.42
C SER A 421 13.05 -14.99 -10.06
N LEU A 422 13.71 -16.15 -9.97
CA LEU A 422 15.14 -16.31 -10.29
C LEU A 422 15.35 -16.42 -11.81
N GLU A 423 15.15 -15.33 -12.53
CA GLU A 423 15.85 -15.09 -13.81
C GLU A 423 16.71 -13.85 -13.57
N GLY A 424 18.02 -13.81 -13.77
CA GLY A 424 18.85 -14.63 -14.63
C GLY A 424 19.80 -13.69 -15.36
N ASP A 425 20.54 -12.83 -14.63
CA ASP A 425 21.68 -12.15 -15.23
C ASP A 425 22.86 -13.14 -15.25
N ALA A 426 23.05 -13.77 -16.41
CA ALA A 426 24.35 -14.23 -16.87
C ALA A 426 24.73 -13.36 -18.09
N PRO A 427 26.03 -13.15 -18.31
CA PRO A 427 26.69 -11.86 -18.60
C PRO A 427 26.17 -11.05 -19.79
#